data_AF-A0A7Y5V3Z4-F1
#
_entry.id   AF-A0A7Y5V3Z4-F1
#
_cell.length_a   1.000
_cell.length_b   1.000
_cell.length_c   1.000
_cell.angle_alpha   90.00
_cell.angle_beta   90.00
_cell.angle_gamma   90.00
#
_symmetry.space_group_name_H-M   'P 1'
#
loop_
_entity.id
_entity.type
_entity.pdbx_description
1 polymer ?
#
loop_
_entity_poly.entity_id
_entity_poly.type
_entity_poly.pdbx_seq_one_letter_code
_entity_poly.pdbx_strand_id
1 'polypeptide(L)'
;MSRSIDVEKRLAILRSAAAGILDGLPCPDCGRDSVSVRFTNPSGDEFRTWFLCSACDFRMRAQNSGRPPHFTESRIDPDLEERDRQ
;
A
#
# COMPACT_ATOMS: atom_id res chain seq x y z
N MET A 1 23.11 -8.12 9.17
CA MET A 1 22.00 -8.99 9.61
C MET A 1 20.64 -8.28 9.47
N SER A 2 20.38 -7.60 8.35
CA SER A 2 19.34 -6.53 8.31
C SER A 2 18.17 -6.79 7.34
N ARG A 3 18.18 -7.93 6.62
CA ARG A 3 17.20 -8.21 5.56
C ARG A 3 15.89 -8.79 6.10
N SER A 4 15.93 -9.53 7.22
CA SER A 4 14.75 -10.20 7.78
C SER A 4 13.76 -9.23 8.45
N ILE A 5 14.28 -8.22 9.18
CA ILE A 5 13.45 -7.25 9.91
C ILE A 5 12.64 -6.36 8.94
N ASP A 6 13.23 -5.97 7.80
CA ASP A 6 12.53 -5.20 6.77
C ASP A 6 11.37 -6.00 6.17
N VAL A 7 11.59 -7.30 5.91
CA VAL A 7 10.53 -8.20 5.42
C VAL A 7 9.40 -8.32 6.44
N GLU A 8 9.70 -8.51 7.73
CA GLU A 8 8.68 -8.62 8.78
C GLU A 8 7.83 -7.34 8.90
N LYS A 9 8.46 -6.16 8.87
CA LYS A 9 7.76 -4.87 8.91
C LYS A 9 6.83 -4.68 7.70
N ARG A 10 7.31 -5.04 6.50
CA ARG A 10 6.49 -4.97 5.27
C ARG A 10 5.34 -5.98 5.29
N LEU A 11 5.58 -7.19 5.82
CA LEU A 11 4.52 -8.19 6.01
C LEU A 11 3.46 -7.71 7.02
N ALA A 12 3.87 -7.00 8.07
CA ALA A 12 2.93 -6.46 9.05
C ALA A 12 1.95 -5.47 8.41
N ILE A 13 2.44 -4.51 7.61
CA ILE A 13 1.56 -3.54 6.93
C ILE A 13 0.63 -4.21 5.90
N LEU A 14 1.11 -5.25 5.20
CA LEU A 14 0.27 -6.05 4.29
C LEU A 14 -0.87 -6.76 5.03
N ARG A 15 -0.58 -7.35 6.19
CA ARG A 15 -1.58 -8.01 7.04
C ARG A 15 -2.60 -7.02 7.59
N SER A 16 -2.16 -5.85 8.03
CA SER A 16 -3.07 -4.80 8.52
C SER A 16 -4.01 -4.30 7.43
N ALA A 17 -3.52 -4.07 6.21
CA ALA A 17 -4.35 -3.70 5.08
C ALA A 17 -5.36 -4.81 4.70
N ALA A 18 -4.93 -6.07 4.73
CA ALA A 18 -5.83 -7.22 4.52
C ALA A 18 -6.91 -7.35 5.60
N ALA A 19 -6.67 -6.81 6.80
CA ALA A 19 -7.64 -6.73 7.90
C ALA A 19 -8.54 -5.46 7.85
N GLY A 20 -8.40 -4.62 6.83
CA GLY A 20 -9.19 -3.40 6.66
C GLY A 20 -8.65 -2.17 7.40
N ILE A 21 -7.45 -2.25 7.97
CA ILE A 21 -6.76 -1.08 8.53
C ILE A 21 -5.99 -0.41 7.41
N LEU A 22 -6.54 0.69 6.89
CA LEU A 22 -6.04 1.34 5.69
C LEU A 22 -5.32 2.67 5.96
N ASP A 23 -5.36 3.19 7.18
CA ASP A 23 -4.72 4.44 7.59
C ASP A 23 -4.01 4.28 8.93
N GLY A 24 -3.07 5.18 9.21
CA GLY A 24 -2.31 5.17 10.47
C GLY A 24 -1.45 3.93 10.64
N LEU A 25 -1.02 3.31 9.54
CA LEU A 25 -0.15 2.13 9.60
C LEU A 25 1.29 2.56 9.95
N PRO A 26 2.05 1.74 10.69
CA PRO A 26 3.42 2.05 11.06
C PRO A 26 4.33 2.01 9.82
N CYS A 27 5.07 3.08 9.58
CA CYS A 27 6.04 3.13 8.49
C CYS A 27 7.25 2.22 8.78
N PRO A 28 7.62 1.29 7.87
CA PRO A 28 8.79 0.44 8.05
C PRO A 28 10.11 1.21 8.20
N ASP A 29 10.20 2.36 7.52
CA ASP A 29 11.39 3.19 7.41
C ASP A 29 11.52 4.18 8.57
N CYS A 30 10.50 5.00 8.82
CA CYS A 30 10.56 6.06 9.84
C CYS A 30 9.85 5.73 11.16
N GLY A 31 9.13 4.60 11.23
CA GLY A 31 8.45 4.11 12.43
C GLY A 31 7.17 4.87 12.83
N ARG A 32 6.79 5.94 12.12
CA ARG A 32 5.59 6.74 12.43
C ARG A 32 4.33 6.08 11.87
N ASP A 33 3.23 6.18 12.62
CA ASP A 33 1.88 5.74 12.23
C ASP A 33 1.26 6.71 11.20
N SER A 34 1.79 6.67 9.99
CA SER A 34 1.54 7.67 8.95
C SER A 34 1.43 7.07 7.56
N VAL A 35 1.45 5.74 7.46
CA VAL A 35 1.20 5.03 6.21
C VAL A 35 -0.29 4.95 5.95
N SER A 36 -0.68 5.35 4.74
CA SER A 36 -2.03 5.22 4.20
C SER A 36 -2.03 4.28 2.99
N VAL A 37 -3.12 3.54 2.83
CA VAL A 37 -3.35 2.62 1.73
C VAL A 37 -4.18 3.32 0.65
N ARG A 38 -3.67 3.28 -0.58
CA ARG A 38 -4.34 3.75 -1.80
C ARG A 38 -4.46 2.60 -2.79
N PHE A 39 -5.44 2.68 -3.66
CA PHE A 39 -5.64 1.68 -4.70
C PHE A 39 -5.47 2.29 -6.09
N THR A 40 -5.21 1.43 -7.06
CA THR A 40 -5.32 1.75 -8.48
C THR A 40 -5.98 0.59 -9.21
N ASN A 41 -6.66 0.90 -10.31
CA ASN A 41 -7.27 -0.03 -11.25
C ASN A 41 -6.82 0.35 -12.68
N PRO A 42 -5.53 0.17 -13.03
CA PRO A 42 -4.98 0.65 -14.29
C PRO A 42 -5.62 0.00 -15.53
N SER A 43 -6.13 -1.23 -15.40
CA SER A 43 -6.88 -1.95 -16.43
C SER A 43 -7.97 -2.79 -15.76
N GLY A 44 -9.07 -3.08 -16.45
CA GLY A 44 -10.32 -3.55 -15.82
C GLY A 44 -10.24 -4.76 -14.88
N ASP A 45 -9.22 -5.62 -15.04
CA ASP A 45 -8.97 -6.79 -14.19
C ASP A 45 -7.68 -6.67 -13.34
N GLU A 46 -6.93 -5.57 -13.45
CA GLU A 46 -5.72 -5.33 -12.67
C GLU A 46 -5.97 -4.38 -11.52
N PHE A 47 -5.61 -4.80 -10.32
CA PHE A 47 -5.67 -3.95 -9.14
C PHE A 47 -4.31 -3.88 -8.47
N ARG A 48 -3.90 -2.68 -8.05
CA ARG A 48 -2.66 -2.50 -7.28
C ARG A 48 -2.97 -1.78 -5.97
N THR A 49 -2.17 -2.11 -4.96
CA THR A 49 -2.29 -1.54 -3.61
C THR A 49 -1.00 -0.79 -3.30
N TRP A 50 -1.15 0.49 -2.97
CA TRP A 50 -0.06 1.38 -2.62
C TRP A 50 -0.07 1.69 -1.14
N PHE A 51 1.12 1.73 -0.54
CA PHE A 51 1.36 2.10 0.84
C PHE A 51 2.24 3.34 0.83
N LEU A 52 1.70 4.46 1.30
CA LEU A 52 2.36 5.77 1.23
C LEU A 52 2.50 6.34 2.63
N CYS A 53 3.73 6.66 3.03
CA CYS A 53 3.98 7.39 4.26
C CYS A 53 3.82 8.89 4.03
N SER A 54 3.06 9.59 4.88
CA SER A 54 2.97 11.06 4.83
C SER A 54 4.13 11.77 5.54
N ALA A 55 4.97 11.03 6.28
CA ALA A 55 6.06 11.59 7.08
C ALA A 55 7.47 11.36 6.50
N CYS A 56 7.62 10.52 5.48
CA CYS A 56 8.88 10.30 4.76
C CYS A 56 8.60 9.79 3.34
N ASP A 57 9.65 9.55 2.55
CA ASP A 57 9.54 9.11 1.16
C ASP A 57 9.19 7.62 0.96
N PHE A 58 8.81 6.91 2.04
CA PHE A 58 8.44 5.51 1.95
C PHE A 58 7.22 5.32 1.05
N ARG A 59 7.40 4.49 0.02
CA ARG A 59 6.36 4.05 -0.90
C ARG A 59 6.56 2.57 -1.21
N MET A 60 5.50 1.77 -1.06
CA MET A 60 5.50 0.36 -1.42
C MET A 60 4.29 0.05 -2.29
N ARG A 61 4.48 -0.82 -3.28
CA ARG A 61 3.41 -1.31 -4.16
C ARG A 61 3.28 -2.83 -4.02
N ALA A 62 2.06 -3.32 -3.85
CA ALA A 62 1.73 -4.72 -3.97
C ALA A 62 0.96 -4.97 -5.29
N GLN A 63 1.36 -6.01 -6.01
CA GLN A 63 0.53 -6.59 -7.06
C GLN A 63 -0.53 -7.47 -6.40
N ASN A 64 -1.78 -7.28 -6.78
CA ASN A 64 -2.88 -8.13 -6.33
C ASN A 64 -3.22 -9.11 -7.45
N SER A 65 -3.54 -10.35 -7.08
CA SER A 65 -4.02 -11.38 -8.00
C SER A 65 -5.49 -11.18 -8.42
N GLY A 66 -6.12 -10.10 -7.96
CA GLY A 66 -7.52 -9.73 -8.22
C GLY A 66 -7.90 -8.51 -7.38
N ARG A 67 -9.20 -8.21 -7.29
CA ARG A 67 -9.70 -7.07 -6.50
C ARG A 67 -9.29 -7.20 -5.01
N PRO A 68 -8.57 -6.23 -4.42
CA PRO A 68 -8.13 -6.28 -3.04
C PRO A 68 -9.32 -6.30 -2.08
N PRO A 69 -9.18 -6.96 -0.92
CA PRO A 69 -10.14 -6.80 0.16
C PRO A 69 -10.21 -5.31 0.56
N HIS A 70 -11.43 -4.82 0.83
CA HIS A 70 -11.70 -3.42 1.18
C HIS A 70 -11.37 -2.39 0.11
N PHE A 71 -11.21 -2.80 -1.17
CA PHE A 71 -11.08 -1.86 -2.27
C PHE A 71 -12.31 -0.94 -2.36
N THR A 72 -12.06 0.37 -2.33
CA THR A 72 -13.07 1.41 -2.53
C THR A 72 -12.57 2.45 -3.54
N GLU A 73 -13.43 2.85 -4.47
CA GLU A 73 -13.10 3.84 -5.50
C GLU A 73 -12.71 5.20 -4.92
N SER A 74 -13.27 5.56 -3.75
CA SER A 74 -12.91 6.76 -3.00
C SER A 74 -11.45 6.82 -2.54
N ARG A 75 -10.71 5.69 -2.61
CA ARG A 75 -9.29 5.60 -2.26
C ARG A 75 -8.40 5.37 -3.47
N ILE A 76 -8.95 5.51 -4.68
CA ILE A 76 -8.15 5.57 -5.90
C ILE A 76 -7.42 6.90 -5.93
N ASP A 77 -6.11 6.82 -6.13
CA ASP A 77 -5.26 7.99 -6.31
C ASP A 77 -4.96 8.14 -7.82
N PRO A 78 -5.40 9.24 -8.46
CA PRO A 78 -5.29 9.39 -9.91
C PRO A 78 -3.84 9.47 -10.38
N ASP A 79 -2.94 10.04 -9.57
CA ASP A 79 -1.52 10.16 -9.92
C ASP A 79 -0.84 8.78 -9.88
N LEU A 80 -1.20 7.96 -8.89
CA LEU A 80 -0.72 6.58 -8.83
C LEU A 80 -1.31 5.71 -9.94
N GLU A 81 -2.57 5.94 -10.31
CA GLU A 81 -3.22 5.18 -11.37
C GLU A 81 -2.59 5.46 -12.72
N GLU A 82 -2.34 6.74 -13.04
CA GLU A 82 -1.62 7.11 -14.25
C GLU A 82 -0.20 6.53 -14.28
N ARG A 83 0.49 6.53 -13.14
CA ARG A 83 1.80 5.89 -13.01
C ARG A 83 1.75 4.39 -13.30
N ASP A 84 0.68 3.72 -12.89
CA ASP A 84 0.55 2.27 -13.06
C ASP A 84 0.12 1.85 -14.48
N ARG A 85 -0.39 2.78 -15.30
CA ARG A 85 -0.72 2.56 -16.72
C ARG A 85 0.50 2.61 -17.65
N GLN A 86 1.60 3.23 -17.21
CA GLN A 86 2.87 3.32 -17.94
C GLN A 86 3.71 2.05 -17.78
#